data_AF-A0A9W7FF55-F1
#
_entry.id   AF-A0A9W7FF55-F1
#
_cell.length_a   1.000
_cell.length_b   1.000
_cell.length_c   1.000
_cell.angle_alpha   90.00
_cell.angle_beta   90.00
_cell.angle_gamma   90.00
#
_symmetry.space_group_name_H-M   'P 1'
#
loop_
_entity.id
_entity.type
_entity.pdbx_description
1 polymer ?
#
loop_
_entity_poly.entity_id
_entity_poly.type
_entity_poly.pdbx_seq_one_letter_code
_entity_poly.pdbx_strand_id
1 'polypeptide(L)'
;GGGGGGGEEGALGDVERILDLNVEPPAGGGESKSAEPGAFEPGLTSVAAFVPELRGYFNSSFGHPVRLDYGTGHESSFMVLLLSLLSLGICGPKLQVEDITNAHKPLLSSYVYSAFQSYLLVTRSIQTAYNLEPAGSHGVWGLDDYHCLPFYFGACELEGLARSGLCDPSLLLPRCVRDSLTLRDFGDDLMYVGCIRFVRELKEKAAFAEGSPMLYDISELPGWPKASKGLERLLAVRWKSMRSVSASDSLERRERCSRRVEHSRVLEARRERARRSSDWREDTPCSSAR
;
A
#
# COMPACT_ATOMS: atom_id res chain seq x y z
N GLY A 1 -23.44 31.43 12.01
CA GLY A 1 -24.01 30.29 11.28
C GLY A 1 -22.95 29.21 11.22
N GLY A 2 -23.15 28.11 11.93
CA GLY A 2 -22.25 26.97 11.86
C GLY A 2 -22.48 26.23 10.55
N GLY A 3 -21.40 26.04 9.79
CA GLY A 3 -21.35 25.14 8.64
C GLY A 3 -20.45 23.97 9.01
N GLY A 4 -21.04 22.78 9.11
CA GLY A 4 -20.33 21.54 9.44
C GLY A 4 -19.29 21.18 8.40
N GLY A 5 -18.05 21.02 8.84
CA GLY A 5 -17.03 20.28 8.10
C GLY A 5 -17.34 18.81 8.22
N GLY A 6 -18.05 18.26 7.25
CA GLY A 6 -18.07 16.82 7.02
C GLY A 6 -16.66 16.40 6.63
N GLY A 7 -15.97 15.71 7.54
CA GLY A 7 -14.64 15.19 7.28
C GLY A 7 -14.70 14.19 6.14
N GLU A 8 -14.01 14.48 5.06
CA GLU A 8 -13.54 13.46 4.13
C GLU A 8 -12.53 12.60 4.91
N GLU A 9 -13.01 11.58 5.61
CA GLU A 9 -12.15 10.50 6.09
C GLU A 9 -11.64 9.77 4.84
N GLY A 10 -10.46 10.17 4.38
CA GLY A 10 -9.81 9.59 3.21
C GLY A 10 -9.43 8.13 3.44
N ALA A 11 -9.09 7.43 2.34
CA ALA A 11 -8.72 6.02 2.33
C ALA A 11 -7.64 5.62 3.36
N LEU A 12 -6.76 6.54 3.76
CA LEU A 12 -5.75 6.31 4.81
C LEU A 12 -6.34 6.31 6.23
N GLY A 13 -7.37 7.11 6.51
CA GLY A 13 -8.05 7.11 7.81
C GLY A 13 -8.81 5.81 8.05
N ASP A 14 -9.36 5.22 6.99
CA ASP A 14 -9.92 3.86 7.05
C ASP A 14 -8.84 2.82 7.35
N VAL A 15 -7.67 2.92 6.70
CA VAL A 15 -6.52 2.02 6.96
C VAL A 15 -6.05 2.12 8.41
N GLU A 16 -5.92 3.32 8.96
CA GLU A 16 -5.50 3.56 10.34
C GLU A 16 -6.49 2.95 11.34
N ARG A 17 -7.80 3.20 11.14
CA ARG A 17 -8.88 2.62 11.95
C ARG A 17 -8.86 1.09 11.95
N ILE A 18 -8.50 0.46 10.83
CA ILE A 18 -8.40 -1.01 10.71
C ILE A 18 -7.13 -1.55 11.41
N LEU A 19 -6.02 -0.83 11.34
CA LEU A 19 -4.75 -1.22 11.98
C LEU A 19 -4.80 -1.08 13.52
N ASP A 20 -5.66 -0.19 14.01
CA ASP A 20 -5.90 0.08 15.43
C ASP A 20 -6.84 -0.92 16.11
N LEU A 21 -7.52 -1.80 15.35
CA LEU A 21 -8.40 -2.87 15.91
C LEU A 21 -7.67 -3.91 16.78
N ASN A 22 -6.34 -3.79 16.95
CA ASN A 22 -5.53 -4.69 17.78
C ASN A 22 -4.59 -3.91 18.72
N VAL A 23 -5.09 -2.91 19.41
CA VAL A 23 -4.46 -2.42 20.65
C VAL A 23 -5.03 -3.25 21.81
N GLU A 24 -4.29 -4.30 22.19
CA GLU A 24 -4.30 -5.10 23.43
C GLU A 24 -5.65 -5.42 24.13
N PRO A 25 -5.92 -6.69 24.52
CA PRO A 25 -7.04 -6.98 25.41
C PRO A 25 -6.84 -6.25 26.75
N PRO A 26 -7.85 -5.55 27.30
CA PRO A 26 -7.71 -4.91 28.61
C PRO A 26 -7.40 -5.99 29.65
N ALA A 27 -6.22 -5.87 30.27
CA ALA A 27 -5.85 -6.62 31.44
C ALA A 27 -6.69 -6.14 32.63
N GLY A 28 -7.41 -7.06 33.28
CA GLY A 28 -7.99 -6.83 34.60
C GLY A 28 -9.52 -6.89 34.63
N GLY A 29 -10.03 -7.77 35.50
CA GLY A 29 -11.45 -8.01 35.71
C GLY A 29 -12.20 -6.86 36.38
N GLY A 30 -13.50 -6.80 36.07
CA GLY A 30 -14.48 -5.94 36.70
C GLY A 30 -15.85 -6.24 36.11
N GLU A 31 -16.73 -6.85 36.91
CA GLU A 31 -18.10 -7.19 36.54
C GLU A 31 -19.01 -5.97 36.36
N SER A 32 -20.04 -6.15 35.52
CA SER A 32 -21.31 -5.39 35.39
C SER A 32 -21.25 -4.10 34.54
N LYS A 33 -22.22 -3.73 33.68
CA LYS A 33 -23.63 -4.10 33.47
C LYS A 33 -24.03 -3.99 31.99
N SER A 34 -24.90 -4.90 31.56
CA SER A 34 -25.91 -4.83 30.48
C SER A 34 -25.82 -3.69 29.45
N ALA A 35 -25.30 -4.02 28.26
CA ALA A 35 -25.72 -3.41 27.01
C ALA A 35 -26.06 -4.55 26.03
N GLU A 36 -27.26 -4.50 25.46
CA GLU A 36 -27.79 -5.41 24.44
C GLU A 36 -26.73 -5.73 23.36
N PRO A 37 -26.57 -7.00 22.94
CA PRO A 37 -25.69 -7.32 21.81
C PRO A 37 -26.39 -6.89 20.52
N GLY A 38 -26.19 -5.63 20.12
CA GLY A 38 -26.42 -5.20 18.75
C GLY A 38 -25.62 -6.10 17.82
N ALA A 39 -26.34 -6.81 16.95
CA ALA A 39 -25.79 -7.81 16.03
C ALA A 39 -24.57 -7.26 15.29
N PHE A 40 -23.40 -7.77 15.66
CA PHE A 40 -22.16 -7.52 14.96
C PHE A 40 -22.17 -8.36 13.69
N GLU A 41 -22.21 -7.69 12.53
CA GLU A 41 -22.12 -8.29 11.21
C GLU A 41 -20.95 -9.31 11.15
N PRO A 42 -21.18 -10.57 10.72
CA PRO A 42 -20.21 -11.68 10.81
C PRO A 42 -18.98 -11.56 9.89
N GLY A 43 -18.68 -10.37 9.35
CA GLY A 43 -17.54 -10.12 8.46
C GLY A 43 -16.23 -9.75 9.18
N LEU A 44 -16.28 -9.15 10.37
CA LEU A 44 -15.08 -8.57 11.01
C LEU A 44 -14.17 -9.60 11.70
N THR A 45 -14.72 -10.74 12.14
CA THR A 45 -13.97 -11.81 12.80
C THR A 45 -12.97 -12.50 11.87
N SER A 46 -13.18 -12.41 10.54
CA SER A 46 -12.26 -12.91 9.51
C SER A 46 -11.06 -11.96 9.29
N VAL A 47 -11.25 -10.65 9.41
CA VAL A 47 -10.22 -9.63 9.12
C VAL A 47 -9.12 -9.64 10.19
N ALA A 48 -9.46 -9.90 11.45
CA ALA A 48 -8.51 -9.95 12.57
C ALA A 48 -7.33 -10.91 12.32
N ALA A 49 -7.56 -12.01 11.59
CA ALA A 49 -6.53 -12.97 11.24
C ALA A 49 -5.47 -12.41 10.27
N PHE A 50 -5.85 -11.43 9.43
CA PHE A 50 -4.98 -10.81 8.43
C PHE A 50 -4.26 -9.57 8.94
N VAL A 51 -4.66 -9.01 10.08
CA VAL A 51 -4.06 -7.80 10.67
C VAL A 51 -2.53 -7.88 10.80
N PRO A 52 -1.90 -8.99 11.25
CA PRO A 52 -0.45 -9.08 11.32
C PRO A 52 0.25 -8.92 9.96
N GLU A 53 -0.37 -9.43 8.89
CA GLU A 53 0.15 -9.33 7.54
C GLU A 53 -0.06 -7.93 6.95
N LEU A 54 -1.26 -7.36 7.13
CA LEU A 54 -1.56 -5.98 6.72
C LEU A 54 -0.64 -4.96 7.39
N ARG A 55 -0.42 -5.10 8.70
CA ARG A 55 0.52 -4.27 9.46
C ARG A 55 1.95 -4.41 8.94
N GLY A 56 2.35 -5.60 8.51
CA GLY A 56 3.65 -5.85 7.87
C GLY A 56 3.84 -5.03 6.59
N TYR A 57 2.85 -5.03 5.69
CA TYR A 57 2.90 -4.24 4.46
C TYR A 57 2.85 -2.73 4.76
N PHE A 58 1.99 -2.30 5.69
CA PHE A 58 1.90 -0.89 6.10
C PHE A 58 3.22 -0.37 6.67
N ASN A 59 3.82 -1.07 7.63
CA ASN A 59 5.10 -0.67 8.22
C ASN A 59 6.24 -0.66 7.19
N SER A 60 6.15 -1.51 6.16
CA SER A 60 7.13 -1.56 5.07
C SER A 60 6.89 -0.52 3.97
N SER A 61 5.82 0.27 4.06
CA SER A 61 5.41 1.20 2.99
C SER A 61 6.11 2.56 3.04
N PHE A 62 6.72 2.95 4.16
CA PHE A 62 7.18 4.34 4.40
C PHE A 62 8.71 4.49 4.51
N GLY A 63 9.47 3.49 4.08
CA GLY A 63 10.95 3.49 4.15
C GLY A 63 11.49 2.56 5.22
N HIS A 64 12.82 2.54 5.38
CA HIS A 64 13.49 1.72 6.39
C HIS A 64 14.09 2.58 7.52
N PRO A 65 13.66 2.38 8.78
CA PRO A 65 14.01 3.30 9.88
C PRO A 65 15.50 3.33 10.25
N VAL A 66 16.23 2.24 9.99
CA VAL A 66 17.68 2.15 10.31
C VAL A 66 18.56 2.61 9.16
N ARG A 67 18.14 2.37 7.91
CA ARG A 67 18.92 2.77 6.74
C ARG A 67 18.61 4.20 6.32
N LEU A 68 17.52 4.76 6.85
CA LEU A 68 17.01 6.08 6.48
C LEU A 68 16.87 6.21 4.97
N ASP A 69 16.35 5.14 4.35
CA ASP A 69 16.16 5.08 2.91
C ASP A 69 14.69 4.84 2.53
N TYR A 70 14.31 5.33 1.36
CA TYR A 70 13.00 5.09 0.76
C TYR A 70 13.16 4.88 -0.75
N GLY A 71 12.30 4.06 -1.35
CA GLY A 71 12.32 3.82 -2.79
C GLY A 71 11.13 2.97 -3.22
N THR A 72 11.12 2.57 -4.49
CA THR A 72 9.94 1.93 -5.09
C THR A 72 9.56 0.58 -4.46
N GLY A 73 10.46 -0.05 -3.71
CA GLY A 73 10.16 -1.28 -2.97
C GLY A 73 9.13 -1.05 -1.86
N HIS A 74 9.26 0.09 -1.18
CA HIS A 74 8.31 0.56 -0.17
C HIS A 74 6.99 0.97 -0.84
N GLU A 75 7.06 1.67 -1.97
CA GLU A 75 5.89 1.99 -2.81
C GLU A 75 5.12 0.72 -3.23
N SER A 76 5.83 -0.33 -3.61
CA SER A 76 5.20 -1.61 -3.99
C SER A 76 4.54 -2.30 -2.79
N SER A 77 5.11 -2.16 -1.59
CA SER A 77 4.51 -2.67 -0.35
C SER A 77 3.18 -1.98 -0.06
N PHE A 78 3.08 -0.66 -0.32
CA PHE A 78 1.83 0.08 -0.23
C PHE A 78 0.79 -0.40 -1.24
N MET A 79 1.22 -0.68 -2.48
CA MET A 79 0.32 -1.22 -3.50
C MET A 79 -0.23 -2.61 -3.12
N VAL A 80 0.61 -3.47 -2.51
CA VAL A 80 0.16 -4.77 -1.99
C VAL A 80 -0.82 -4.58 -0.84
N LEU A 81 -0.55 -3.65 0.09
CA LEU A 81 -1.49 -3.31 1.17
C LEU A 81 -2.86 -2.92 0.62
N LEU A 82 -2.91 -2.00 -0.35
CA LEU A 82 -4.17 -1.57 -0.97
C LEU A 82 -4.90 -2.74 -1.65
N LEU A 83 -4.17 -3.59 -2.37
CA LEU A 83 -4.74 -4.78 -2.99
C LEU A 83 -5.34 -5.71 -1.93
N SER A 84 -4.63 -5.96 -0.82
CA SER A 84 -5.12 -6.79 0.28
C SER A 84 -6.39 -6.21 0.92
N LEU A 85 -6.44 -4.90 1.16
CA LEU A 85 -7.62 -4.24 1.73
C LEU A 85 -8.84 -4.34 0.80
N LEU A 86 -8.63 -4.17 -0.50
CA LEU A 86 -9.67 -4.31 -1.54
C LEU A 86 -10.18 -5.75 -1.66
N SER A 87 -9.27 -6.74 -1.64
CA SER A 87 -9.62 -8.16 -1.67
C SER A 87 -10.38 -8.63 -0.43
N LEU A 88 -10.07 -8.07 0.74
CA LEU A 88 -10.82 -8.32 1.98
C LEU A 88 -12.16 -7.56 2.01
N GLY A 89 -12.39 -6.63 1.09
CA GLY A 89 -13.59 -5.80 1.03
C GLY A 89 -13.73 -4.85 2.22
N ILE A 90 -12.61 -4.45 2.83
CA ILE A 90 -12.61 -3.57 4.00
C ILE A 90 -12.73 -2.11 3.55
N CYS A 91 -12.08 -1.76 2.44
CA CYS A 91 -12.14 -0.44 1.84
C CYS A 91 -12.46 -0.56 0.34
N GLY A 92 -13.25 0.37 -0.20
CA GLY A 92 -13.62 0.39 -1.61
C GLY A 92 -14.63 -0.70 -2.03
N PRO A 93 -14.91 -0.84 -3.34
CA PRO A 93 -15.78 -1.90 -3.85
C PRO A 93 -15.14 -3.28 -3.61
N LYS A 94 -15.88 -4.20 -2.98
CA LYS A 94 -15.39 -5.55 -2.65
C LYS A 94 -14.87 -6.24 -3.92
N LEU A 95 -13.57 -6.52 -3.93
CA LEU A 95 -12.89 -7.08 -5.08
C LEU A 95 -12.86 -8.61 -4.98
N GLN A 96 -13.83 -9.30 -5.60
CA GLN A 96 -13.58 -10.68 -6.02
C GLN A 96 -12.85 -10.60 -7.36
N VAL A 97 -11.65 -11.18 -7.44
CA VAL A 97 -10.75 -11.09 -8.60
C VAL A 97 -11.43 -11.62 -9.87
N GLU A 98 -12.39 -12.53 -9.69
CA GLU A 98 -13.20 -13.18 -10.71
C GLU A 98 -14.34 -12.28 -11.25
N ASP A 99 -14.77 -11.26 -10.49
CA ASP A 99 -15.94 -10.40 -10.79
C ASP A 99 -15.55 -8.97 -11.22
N ILE A 100 -14.27 -8.71 -11.51
CA ILE A 100 -13.81 -7.40 -12.01
C ILE A 100 -14.34 -7.16 -13.43
N THR A 101 -15.58 -6.69 -13.50
CA THR A 101 -16.23 -6.26 -14.73
C THR A 101 -15.77 -4.84 -15.09
N ASN A 102 -15.89 -4.45 -16.36
CA ASN A 102 -15.58 -3.08 -16.83
C ASN A 102 -16.29 -1.98 -16.01
N ALA A 103 -17.42 -2.29 -15.36
CA ALA A 103 -18.17 -1.37 -14.51
C ALA A 103 -17.45 -0.99 -13.18
N HIS A 104 -16.61 -1.88 -12.63
CA HIS A 104 -15.90 -1.61 -11.36
C HIS A 104 -14.60 -0.82 -11.55
N LYS A 105 -14.08 -0.76 -12.79
CA LYS A 105 -12.81 -0.11 -13.11
C LYS A 105 -12.76 1.38 -12.72
N PRO A 106 -13.79 2.22 -13.00
CA PRO A 106 -13.72 3.64 -12.68
C PRO A 106 -13.64 3.90 -11.17
N LEU A 107 -14.45 3.19 -10.38
CA LEU A 107 -14.46 3.32 -8.91
C LEU A 107 -13.14 2.85 -8.30
N LEU A 108 -12.62 1.71 -8.77
CA LEU A 108 -11.33 1.18 -8.33
C LEU A 108 -10.19 2.14 -8.66
N SER A 109 -10.14 2.65 -9.89
CA SER A 109 -9.13 3.61 -10.32
C SER A 109 -9.17 4.90 -9.49
N SER A 110 -10.36 5.43 -9.22
CA SER A 110 -10.52 6.63 -8.38
C SER A 110 -10.03 6.41 -6.96
N TYR A 111 -10.41 5.27 -6.35
CA TYR A 111 -9.97 4.91 -5.00
C TYR A 111 -8.44 4.76 -4.91
N VAL A 112 -7.84 4.00 -5.82
CA VAL A 112 -6.38 3.81 -5.86
C VAL A 112 -5.67 5.13 -6.08
N TYR A 113 -6.19 5.98 -6.98
CA TYR A 113 -5.63 7.29 -7.26
C TYR A 113 -5.64 8.20 -6.02
N SER A 114 -6.78 8.32 -5.33
CA SER A 114 -6.92 9.11 -4.10
C SER A 114 -6.03 8.59 -2.96
N ALA A 115 -5.96 7.27 -2.79
CA ALA A 115 -5.06 6.65 -1.82
C ALA A 115 -3.58 6.97 -2.12
N PHE A 116 -3.17 6.94 -3.39
CA PHE A 116 -1.81 7.29 -3.79
C PHE A 116 -1.52 8.79 -3.67
N GLN A 117 -2.47 9.69 -3.91
CA GLN A 117 -2.28 11.12 -3.65
C GLN A 117 -1.96 11.36 -2.17
N SER A 118 -2.75 10.77 -1.28
CA SER A 118 -2.55 10.90 0.16
C SER A 118 -1.24 10.26 0.62
N TYR A 119 -0.90 9.09 0.07
CA TYR A 119 0.38 8.42 0.30
C TYR A 119 1.57 9.31 -0.09
N LEU A 120 1.51 9.98 -1.24
CA LEU A 120 2.59 10.85 -1.70
C LEU A 120 2.81 12.06 -0.80
N LEU A 121 1.74 12.65 -0.26
CA LEU A 121 1.88 13.74 0.71
C LEU A 121 2.67 13.29 1.95
N VAL A 122 2.35 12.09 2.46
CA VAL A 122 3.05 11.51 3.61
C VAL A 122 4.50 11.17 3.25
N THR A 123 4.75 10.44 2.15
CA THR A 123 6.11 10.02 1.80
C THR A 123 7.01 11.21 1.49
N ARG A 124 6.52 12.25 0.81
CA ARG A 124 7.29 13.47 0.53
C ARG A 124 7.63 14.25 1.80
N SER A 125 6.69 14.31 2.73
CA SER A 125 6.93 14.91 4.05
C SER A 125 8.04 14.15 4.79
N ILE A 126 8.00 12.82 4.81
CA ILE A 126 9.04 12.00 5.44
C ILE A 126 10.39 12.14 4.71
N GLN A 127 10.40 12.07 3.38
CA GLN A 127 11.61 12.22 2.56
C GLN A 127 12.33 13.53 2.84
N THR A 128 11.60 14.64 2.91
CA THR A 128 12.16 15.97 3.15
C THR A 128 12.47 16.24 4.62
N ALA A 129 11.64 15.80 5.56
CA ALA A 129 11.86 15.99 6.99
C ALA A 129 13.08 15.23 7.51
N TYR A 130 13.34 14.02 6.97
CA TYR A 130 14.43 13.17 7.41
C TYR A 130 15.60 13.09 6.43
N ASN A 131 15.55 13.83 5.31
CA ASN A 131 16.55 13.76 4.23
C ASN A 131 16.87 12.30 3.84
N LEU A 132 15.84 11.52 3.54
CA LEU A 132 16.01 10.09 3.27
C LEU A 132 16.90 9.86 2.05
N GLU A 133 17.66 8.78 2.06
CA GLU A 133 18.43 8.35 0.91
C GLU A 133 17.55 7.57 -0.10
N PRO A 134 17.77 7.74 -1.41
CA PRO A 134 17.09 6.93 -2.43
C PRO A 134 17.51 5.45 -2.39
N ALA A 135 16.60 4.58 -1.97
CA ALA A 135 16.83 3.14 -1.85
C ALA A 135 16.83 2.46 -3.24
N GLY A 136 17.98 1.92 -3.65
CA GLY A 136 18.11 1.20 -4.92
C GLY A 136 17.89 2.09 -6.14
N SER A 137 18.21 3.39 -6.03
CA SER A 137 18.18 4.31 -7.15
C SER A 137 19.27 3.96 -8.18
N HIS A 138 18.97 4.18 -9.45
CA HIS A 138 19.97 4.14 -10.52
C HIS A 138 20.54 5.54 -10.81
N GLY A 139 20.33 6.50 -9.89
CA GLY A 139 20.59 7.92 -10.09
C GLY A 139 19.92 8.44 -11.36
N VAL A 140 20.68 9.18 -12.17
CA VAL A 140 20.24 9.74 -13.47
C VAL A 140 19.74 8.70 -14.49
N TRP A 141 20.04 7.41 -14.31
CA TRP A 141 19.54 6.34 -15.19
C TRP A 141 18.18 5.77 -14.75
N GLY A 142 17.67 6.20 -13.59
CA GLY A 142 16.35 5.87 -13.11
C GLY A 142 15.26 6.79 -13.69
N LEU A 143 14.00 6.38 -13.54
CA LEU A 143 12.87 7.26 -13.83
C LEU A 143 12.81 8.39 -12.79
N ASP A 144 12.86 8.03 -11.52
CA ASP A 144 12.90 8.92 -10.36
C ASP A 144 13.63 8.21 -9.21
N ASP A 145 14.08 8.99 -8.24
CA ASP A 145 14.85 8.50 -7.11
C ASP A 145 13.99 7.67 -6.14
N TYR A 146 12.71 7.99 -6.00
CA TYR A 146 11.83 7.41 -4.98
C TYR A 146 10.64 6.64 -5.54
N HIS A 147 10.01 7.14 -6.60
CA HIS A 147 8.68 6.72 -7.03
C HIS A 147 8.64 6.24 -8.48
N CYS A 148 7.68 5.37 -8.82
CA CYS A 148 7.48 4.96 -10.21
C CYS A 148 6.00 4.87 -10.58
N LEU A 149 5.15 4.34 -9.71
CA LEU A 149 3.72 4.20 -9.95
C LEU A 149 2.98 5.54 -10.14
N PRO A 150 3.25 6.61 -9.36
CA PRO A 150 2.62 7.91 -9.54
C PRO A 150 2.77 8.51 -10.93
N PHE A 151 3.95 8.33 -11.54
CA PHE A 151 4.20 8.79 -12.92
C PHE A 151 3.33 8.02 -13.92
N TYR A 152 3.11 6.74 -13.71
CA TYR A 152 2.21 5.98 -14.58
C TYR A 152 0.74 6.41 -14.40
N PHE A 153 0.26 6.49 -13.16
CA PHE A 153 -1.12 6.89 -12.87
C PHE A 153 -1.43 8.30 -13.37
N GLY A 154 -0.54 9.26 -13.11
CA GLY A 154 -0.69 10.62 -13.60
C GLY A 154 -0.58 10.74 -15.12
N ALA A 155 0.21 9.90 -15.79
CA ALA A 155 0.24 9.88 -17.26
C ALA A 155 -1.07 9.34 -17.84
N CYS A 156 -1.69 8.33 -17.21
CA CYS A 156 -3.01 7.84 -17.58
C CYS A 156 -4.12 8.88 -17.34
N GLU A 157 -4.04 9.64 -16.24
CA GLU A 157 -4.93 10.76 -15.96
C GLU A 157 -4.85 11.82 -17.06
N LEU A 158 -3.64 12.29 -17.38
CA LEU A 158 -3.41 13.31 -18.42
C LEU A 158 -3.82 12.82 -19.82
N GLU A 159 -3.63 11.54 -20.11
CA GLU A 159 -4.17 10.91 -21.32
C GLU A 159 -5.71 10.94 -21.35
N GLY A 160 -6.35 10.62 -20.23
CA GLY A 160 -7.80 10.68 -20.06
C GLY A 160 -8.35 12.09 -20.28
N LEU A 161 -7.72 13.07 -19.64
CA LEU A 161 -8.03 14.49 -19.74
C LEU A 161 -7.88 14.99 -21.18
N ALA A 162 -6.75 14.72 -21.83
CA ALA A 162 -6.50 15.10 -23.23
C ALA A 162 -7.54 14.52 -24.19
N ARG A 163 -8.02 13.30 -23.93
CA ARG A 163 -9.05 12.63 -24.76
C ARG A 163 -10.47 13.17 -24.51
N SER A 164 -10.73 13.65 -23.29
CA SER A 164 -12.04 14.20 -22.91
C SER A 164 -12.33 15.57 -23.52
N GLY A 165 -11.29 16.31 -23.93
CA GLY A 165 -11.40 17.68 -24.43
C GLY A 165 -11.71 18.72 -23.35
N LEU A 166 -11.70 18.33 -22.07
CA LEU A 166 -12.00 19.20 -20.93
C LEU A 166 -10.76 19.83 -20.29
N CYS A 167 -9.56 19.52 -20.78
CA CYS A 167 -8.32 20.02 -20.20
C CYS A 167 -7.81 21.29 -20.88
N ASP A 168 -7.04 22.08 -20.13
CA ASP A 168 -6.33 23.23 -20.66
C ASP A 168 -5.45 22.81 -21.86
N PRO A 169 -5.44 23.57 -22.97
CA PRO A 169 -4.60 23.27 -24.14
C PRO A 169 -3.10 23.11 -23.82
N SER A 170 -2.60 23.77 -22.77
CA SER A 170 -1.22 23.65 -22.30
C SER A 170 -0.88 22.24 -21.83
N LEU A 171 -1.86 21.48 -21.31
CA LEU A 171 -1.68 20.15 -20.74
C LEU A 171 -1.75 19.01 -21.78
N LEU A 172 -2.08 19.32 -23.04
CA LEU A 172 -2.30 18.30 -24.07
C LEU A 172 -1.06 17.45 -24.39
N LEU A 173 0.14 17.99 -24.13
CA LEU A 173 1.40 17.36 -24.50
C LEU A 173 2.33 17.21 -23.29
N PRO A 174 3.09 16.11 -23.20
CA PRO A 174 4.06 15.88 -22.13
C PRO A 174 5.05 17.03 -21.89
N ARG A 175 5.33 17.84 -22.92
CA ARG A 175 6.22 19.00 -22.81
C ARG A 175 5.77 20.05 -21.79
N CYS A 176 4.50 20.02 -21.38
CA CYS A 176 3.92 20.96 -20.42
C CYS A 176 4.65 20.95 -19.07
N VAL A 177 5.17 19.79 -18.64
CA VAL A 177 5.83 19.64 -17.35
C VAL A 177 7.18 20.37 -17.26
N ARG A 178 7.69 20.87 -18.40
CA ARG A 178 8.89 21.72 -18.45
C ARG A 178 8.58 23.16 -18.05
N ASP A 179 7.35 23.60 -18.26
CA ASP A 179 6.93 24.96 -17.94
C ASP A 179 6.68 25.12 -16.44
N SER A 180 7.33 26.11 -15.83
CA SER A 180 7.22 26.36 -14.39
C SER A 180 5.84 26.87 -13.98
N LEU A 181 5.10 27.55 -14.87
CA LEU A 181 3.73 27.99 -14.57
C LEU A 181 2.79 26.79 -14.49
N THR A 182 2.87 25.87 -15.45
CA THR A 182 2.15 24.60 -15.43
C THR A 182 2.38 23.83 -14.13
N LEU A 183 3.64 23.73 -13.68
CA LEU A 183 3.95 23.03 -12.43
C LEU A 183 3.36 23.73 -11.19
N ARG A 184 3.36 25.06 -11.18
CA ARG A 184 2.79 25.85 -10.08
C ARG A 184 1.27 25.71 -10.04
N ASP A 185 0.61 25.83 -11.19
CA ASP A 185 -0.85 25.96 -11.27
C ASP A 185 -1.57 24.61 -11.19
N PHE A 186 -0.94 23.52 -11.67
CA PHE A 186 -1.58 22.19 -11.71
C PHE A 186 -0.86 21.12 -10.85
N GLY A 187 0.23 21.48 -10.17
CA GLY A 187 1.05 20.53 -9.41
C GLY A 187 0.37 19.94 -8.17
N ASP A 188 -0.64 20.62 -7.62
CA ASP A 188 -1.42 20.13 -6.48
C ASP A 188 -2.57 19.19 -6.92
N ASP A 189 -3.11 19.41 -8.12
CA ASP A 189 -4.28 18.66 -8.61
C ASP A 189 -3.89 17.41 -9.40
N LEU A 190 -2.83 17.49 -10.21
CA LEU A 190 -2.46 16.43 -11.16
C LEU A 190 -1.24 15.66 -10.69
N MET A 191 -1.40 14.35 -10.48
CA MET A 191 -0.37 13.51 -9.85
C MET A 191 0.96 13.54 -10.59
N TYR A 192 0.95 13.47 -11.93
CA TYR A 192 2.20 13.52 -12.72
C TYR A 192 2.92 14.86 -12.55
N VAL A 193 2.16 15.94 -12.67
CA VAL A 193 2.67 17.32 -12.60
C VAL A 193 3.25 17.58 -11.21
N GLY A 194 2.54 17.16 -10.16
CA GLY A 194 3.03 17.23 -8.78
C GLY A 194 4.28 16.41 -8.53
N CYS A 195 4.44 15.25 -9.18
CA CYS A 195 5.69 14.48 -9.12
C CYS A 195 6.85 15.24 -9.78
N ILE A 196 6.65 15.82 -10.97
CA ILE A 196 7.70 16.61 -11.62
C ILE A 196 8.06 17.86 -10.81
N ARG A 197 7.06 18.54 -10.22
CA ARG A 197 7.28 19.67 -9.31
C ARG A 197 8.20 19.27 -8.15
N PHE A 198 7.87 18.18 -7.46
CA PHE A 198 8.66 17.68 -6.34
C PHE A 198 10.10 17.29 -6.76
N VAL A 199 10.27 16.63 -7.92
CA VAL A 199 11.61 16.30 -8.44
C VAL A 199 12.44 17.56 -8.69
N ARG A 200 11.83 18.62 -9.24
CA ARG A 200 12.53 19.90 -9.48
C ARG A 200 12.85 20.66 -8.20
N GLU A 201 12.01 20.54 -7.17
CA GLU A 201 12.27 21.10 -5.84
C GLU A 201 13.45 20.40 -5.17
N LEU A 202 13.51 19.06 -5.22
CA LEU A 202 14.63 18.29 -4.69
C LEU A 202 15.95 18.56 -5.43
N LYS A 203 15.86 18.77 -6.76
CA LYS A 203 17.01 18.95 -7.66
C LYS A 203 17.14 20.40 -8.14
N GLU A 204 16.86 21.38 -7.28
CA GLU A 204 16.82 22.81 -7.64
C GLU A 204 18.11 23.30 -8.34
N LYS A 205 19.26 22.74 -7.97
CA LYS A 205 20.57 23.14 -8.51
C LYS A 205 20.90 22.55 -9.88
N ALA A 206 20.13 21.56 -10.36
CA ALA A 206 20.37 20.89 -11.62
C ALA A 206 19.31 21.29 -12.66
N ALA A 207 19.73 21.48 -13.91
CA ALA A 207 18.78 21.62 -15.00
C ALA A 207 17.94 20.35 -15.12
N PHE A 208 16.64 20.47 -15.45
CA PHE A 208 15.73 19.32 -15.49
C PHE A 208 16.22 18.18 -16.41
N ALA A 209 16.81 18.52 -17.56
CA ALA A 209 17.39 17.55 -18.49
C ALA A 209 18.61 16.80 -17.91
N GLU A 210 19.38 17.44 -17.03
CA GLU A 210 20.59 16.87 -16.44
C GLU A 210 20.28 16.07 -15.17
N GLY A 211 19.39 16.61 -14.32
CA GLY A 211 19.00 15.97 -13.05
C GLY A 211 18.09 14.77 -13.24
N SER A 212 17.29 14.75 -14.31
CA SER A 212 16.29 13.72 -14.59
C SER A 212 16.10 13.49 -16.11
N PRO A 213 17.11 12.95 -16.81
CA PRO A 213 17.10 12.82 -18.26
C PRO A 213 15.95 11.94 -18.78
N MET A 214 15.61 10.84 -18.10
CA MET A 214 14.50 9.98 -18.53
C MET A 214 13.14 10.69 -18.47
N LEU A 215 12.89 11.50 -17.43
CA LEU A 215 11.67 12.31 -17.33
C LEU A 215 11.66 13.43 -18.39
N TYR A 216 12.83 13.99 -18.69
CA TYR A 216 13.00 14.95 -19.77
C TYR A 216 12.66 14.32 -21.13
N ASP A 217 13.19 13.14 -21.45
CA ASP A 217 12.90 12.40 -22.68
C ASP A 217 11.40 12.07 -22.82
N ILE A 218 10.74 11.70 -21.71
CA ILE A 218 9.28 11.47 -21.70
C ILE A 218 8.53 12.77 -22.06
N SER A 219 9.01 13.93 -21.60
CA SER A 219 8.42 15.24 -21.94
C SER A 219 8.54 15.59 -23.43
N GLU A 220 9.45 14.96 -24.16
CA GLU A 220 9.60 15.14 -25.62
C GLU A 220 8.68 14.25 -26.45
N LEU A 221 8.02 13.27 -25.83
CA LEU A 221 7.08 12.40 -26.52
C LEU A 221 5.92 13.19 -27.13
N PRO A 222 5.39 12.74 -28.29
CA PRO A 222 4.38 13.49 -29.04
C PRO A 222 2.97 13.46 -28.40
N GLY A 223 2.78 12.79 -27.27
CA GLY A 223 1.50 12.73 -26.57
C GLY A 223 1.49 11.75 -25.41
N TRP A 224 0.55 11.97 -24.49
CA TRP A 224 0.33 11.14 -23.30
C TRP A 224 0.08 9.66 -23.58
N PRO A 225 -0.61 9.22 -24.66
CA PRO A 225 -0.78 7.79 -24.94
C PRO A 225 0.55 7.03 -25.15
N LYS A 226 1.58 7.70 -25.69
CA LYS A 226 2.92 7.10 -25.82
C LYS A 226 3.64 7.08 -24.47
N ALA A 227 3.49 8.14 -23.68
CA ALA A 227 4.09 8.24 -22.36
C ALA A 227 3.52 7.18 -21.40
N SER A 228 2.20 7.06 -21.29
CA SER A 228 1.51 6.07 -20.46
C SER A 228 1.91 4.64 -20.84
N LYS A 229 1.91 4.32 -22.15
CA LYS A 229 2.32 2.99 -22.64
C LYS A 229 3.80 2.69 -22.39
N GLY A 230 4.68 3.70 -22.51
CA GLY A 230 6.10 3.56 -22.20
C GLY A 230 6.33 3.25 -20.72
N LEU A 231 5.66 3.99 -19.84
CA LEU A 231 5.70 3.82 -18.39
C LEU A 231 5.13 2.47 -17.96
N GLU A 232 4.03 2.01 -18.58
CA GLU A 232 3.46 0.68 -18.35
C GLU A 232 4.50 -0.43 -18.62
N ARG A 233 5.24 -0.32 -19.73
CA ARG A 233 6.28 -1.29 -20.09
C ARG A 233 7.44 -1.27 -19.11
N LEU A 234 7.87 -0.07 -18.70
CA LEU A 234 8.93 0.11 -17.70
C LEU A 234 8.54 -0.54 -16.37
N LEU A 235 7.30 -0.30 -15.91
CA LEU A 235 6.74 -0.94 -14.72
C LEU A 235 6.65 -2.46 -14.87
N ALA A 236 6.22 -2.97 -16.01
CA ALA A 236 6.11 -4.41 -16.25
C ALA A 236 7.47 -5.11 -16.17
N VAL A 237 8.54 -4.50 -16.66
CA VAL A 237 9.91 -5.03 -16.52
C VAL A 237 10.32 -5.06 -15.05
N ARG A 238 10.07 -3.97 -14.33
CA ARG A 238 10.39 -3.87 -12.89
C ARG A 238 9.63 -4.92 -12.07
N TRP A 239 8.34 -5.10 -12.35
CA TRP A 239 7.50 -6.08 -11.66
C TRP A 239 7.92 -7.52 -11.95
N LYS A 240 8.32 -7.84 -13.19
CA LYS A 240 8.86 -9.17 -13.52
C LYS A 240 10.11 -9.50 -12.71
N SER A 241 11.01 -8.53 -12.54
CA SER A 241 12.20 -8.67 -11.70
C SER A 241 11.81 -8.90 -10.22
N MET A 242 10.79 -8.19 -9.75
CA MET A 242 10.26 -8.36 -8.39
C MET A 242 9.61 -9.74 -8.17
N ARG A 243 8.93 -10.27 -9.20
CA ARG A 243 8.28 -11.59 -9.13
C ARG A 243 9.29 -12.73 -9.00
N SER A 244 10.46 -12.62 -9.62
CA SER A 244 11.52 -13.61 -9.43
C SER A 244 12.09 -13.60 -8.01
N VAL A 245 12.22 -12.43 -7.39
CA VAL A 245 12.69 -12.29 -6.00
C VAL A 245 11.61 -12.75 -5.00
N SER A 246 10.36 -12.32 -5.22
CA SER A 246 9.21 -12.69 -4.40
C SER A 246 8.91 -14.19 -4.46
N ALA A 247 9.10 -14.85 -5.60
CA ALA A 247 8.92 -16.31 -5.71
C ALA A 247 9.88 -17.09 -4.79
N SER A 248 11.12 -16.62 -4.65
CA SER A 248 12.11 -17.19 -3.74
C SER A 248 11.73 -16.94 -2.27
N ASP A 249 11.39 -15.71 -1.92
CA ASP A 249 10.99 -15.32 -0.56
C ASP A 249 9.67 -15.94 -0.11
N SER A 250 8.69 -16.09 -1.01
CA SER A 250 7.39 -16.67 -0.71
C SER A 250 7.45 -18.19 -0.52
N LEU A 251 8.35 -18.88 -1.22
CA LEU A 251 8.72 -20.27 -0.92
C LEU A 251 9.29 -20.39 0.49
N GLU A 252 10.26 -19.54 0.83
CA GLU A 252 10.88 -19.56 2.16
C GLU A 252 9.87 -19.21 3.28
N ARG A 253 8.98 -18.23 3.05
CA ARG A 253 7.91 -17.85 3.99
C ARG A 253 6.85 -18.93 4.13
N ARG A 254 6.46 -19.61 3.05
CA ARG A 254 5.53 -20.76 3.10
C ARG A 254 6.13 -21.91 3.89
N GLU A 255 7.42 -22.21 3.68
CA GLU A 255 8.12 -23.21 4.48
C GLU A 255 8.17 -22.82 5.96
N ARG A 256 8.45 -21.55 6.27
CA ARG A 256 8.51 -21.04 7.65
C ARG A 256 7.15 -21.09 8.34
N CYS A 257 6.08 -20.74 7.63
CA CYS A 257 4.70 -20.84 8.14
C CYS A 257 4.30 -22.30 8.36
N SER A 258 4.61 -23.19 7.40
CA SER A 258 4.37 -24.64 7.51
C SER A 258 5.08 -25.24 8.73
N ARG A 259 6.36 -24.90 8.97
CA ARG A 259 7.11 -25.32 10.17
C ARG A 259 6.49 -24.79 11.46
N ARG A 260 5.95 -23.57 11.46
CA ARG A 260 5.30 -22.97 12.64
C ARG A 260 3.96 -23.64 12.96
N VAL A 261 3.16 -23.98 11.95
CA VAL A 261 1.92 -24.76 12.10
C VAL A 261 2.22 -26.16 12.61
N GLU A 262 3.23 -26.84 12.05
CA GLU A 262 3.65 -28.16 12.50
C GLU A 262 4.15 -28.13 13.95
N HIS A 263 4.95 -27.13 14.32
CA HIS A 263 5.41 -26.94 15.68
C HIS A 263 4.25 -26.71 16.67
N SER A 264 3.25 -25.89 16.30
CA SER A 264 2.04 -25.70 17.12
C SER A 264 1.26 -26.99 17.31
N ARG A 265 1.07 -27.80 16.24
CA ARG A 265 0.41 -29.12 16.33
C ARG A 265 1.15 -30.07 17.25
N VAL A 266 2.48 -30.09 17.18
CA VAL A 266 3.33 -30.91 18.07
C VAL A 266 3.17 -30.47 19.53
N LEU A 267 3.14 -29.17 19.80
CA LEU A 267 2.91 -28.65 21.16
C LEU A 267 1.51 -28.98 21.68
N GLU A 268 0.50 -28.90 20.83
CA GLU A 268 -0.88 -29.24 21.17
C GLU A 268 -1.05 -30.73 21.46
N ALA A 269 -0.47 -31.61 20.63
CA ALA A 269 -0.43 -33.06 20.87
C ALA A 269 0.35 -33.45 22.14
N ARG A 270 1.37 -32.66 22.53
CA ARG A 270 2.07 -32.82 23.81
C ARG A 270 1.19 -32.41 24.99
N ARG A 271 0.45 -31.31 24.87
CA ARG A 271 -0.51 -30.85 25.89
C ARG A 271 -1.65 -31.85 26.08
N GLU A 272 -2.19 -32.41 25.01
CA GLU A 272 -3.22 -33.47 25.08
C GLU A 272 -2.71 -34.75 25.74
N ARG A 273 -1.48 -35.18 25.42
CA ARG A 273 -0.84 -36.33 26.09
C ARG A 273 -0.63 -36.07 27.59
N ALA A 274 -0.23 -34.86 27.97
CA ALA A 274 -0.09 -34.48 29.37
C ALA A 274 -1.45 -34.48 30.11
N ARG A 275 -2.53 -34.02 29.45
CA ARG A 275 -3.91 -34.10 29.99
C ARG A 275 -4.37 -35.54 30.17
N ARG A 276 -4.20 -36.39 29.16
CA ARG A 276 -4.55 -37.83 29.26
C ARG A 276 -3.72 -38.57 30.32
N SER A 277 -2.47 -38.16 30.53
CA SER A 277 -1.61 -38.72 31.58
C SER A 277 -1.94 -38.22 32.99
N SER A 278 -2.66 -37.10 33.12
CA SER A 278 -3.16 -36.61 34.42
C SER A 278 -4.48 -37.28 34.78
N ASP A 279 -5.40 -37.46 33.82
CA ASP A 279 -6.65 -38.23 34.00
C ASP A 279 -6.38 -39.68 34.46
N TRP A 280 -5.36 -40.34 33.89
CA TRP A 280 -5.01 -41.72 34.28
C TRP A 280 -4.55 -41.89 35.73
N ARG A 281 -4.15 -40.80 36.43
CA ARG A 281 -3.77 -40.89 37.85
C ARG A 281 -4.96 -40.77 38.80
N GLU A 282 -6.14 -40.37 38.32
CA GLU A 282 -7.34 -40.27 39.17
C GLU A 282 -8.25 -41.50 39.09
N ASP A 283 -8.12 -42.32 38.04
CA ASP A 283 -9.01 -43.47 37.77
C ASP A 283 -8.42 -44.86 38.13
N THR A 284 -7.54 -44.96 39.14
CA THR A 284 -7.20 -46.28 39.71
C THR A 284 -8.10 -46.57 40.91
N PRO A 285 -9.09 -47.49 40.81
CA PRO A 285 -9.81 -47.94 41.99
C PRO A 285 -8.81 -48.70 42.87
N CYS A 286 -8.63 -48.21 44.10
CA CYS A 286 -7.95 -48.95 45.15
C CYS A 286 -8.75 -50.23 45.41
N SER A 287 -8.39 -51.32 44.73
CA SER A 287 -8.96 -52.64 44.99
C SER A 287 -8.54 -53.05 46.39
N SER A 288 -9.53 -53.10 47.28
CA SER A 288 -9.45 -53.73 48.59
C SER A 288 -8.94 -55.18 48.44
N ALA A 289 -7.77 -55.45 49.00
CA ALA A 289 -7.26 -56.81 49.15
C ALA A 289 -6.49 -56.93 50.48
N ARG A 290 -7.25 -57.46 51.46
CA ARG A 290 -6.86 -58.15 52.71
C ARG A 290 -6.10 -57.40 53.79
#